data_AF-A0A396ZXU6-F1
#
_entry.id   AF-A0A396ZXU6-F1
#
_cell.length_a   1.000
_cell.length_b   1.000
_cell.length_c   1.000
_cell.angle_alpha   90.00
_cell.angle_beta   90.00
_cell.angle_gamma   90.00
#
_symmetry.space_group_name_H-M   'P 1'
#
loop_
_entity.id
_entity.type
_entity.pdbx_description
1 polymer ?
#
loop_
_entity_poly.entity_id
_entity_poly.type
_entity_poly.pdbx_seq_one_letter_code
_entity_poly.pdbx_strand_id
1 'polypeptide(L)' 'KDGGYYTGRFENATPIGQCLLQFPNGLQHEGEYVKVDTINAAGDAVQVHTWKGDAVTKVF' A
#
# COMPACT_ATOMS: atom_id res chain seq x y z
N LYS A 1 -11.53 16.91 -14.07
CA LYS A 1 -11.73 16.68 -12.61
C LYS A 1 -11.17 15.29 -12.37
N ASP A 2 -9.86 15.22 -12.42
CA ASP A 2 -9.18 13.96 -12.71
C ASP A 2 -8.81 13.36 -11.37
N GLY A 3 -9.79 12.64 -10.82
CA GLY A 3 -9.67 11.94 -9.56
C GLY A 3 -8.71 10.78 -9.74
N GLY A 4 -7.61 10.80 -8.99
CA GLY A 4 -6.88 9.58 -8.75
C GLY A 4 -7.74 8.64 -7.91
N TYR A 5 -7.86 7.38 -8.32
CA TYR A 5 -8.63 6.38 -7.60
C TYR A 5 -7.67 5.50 -6.82
N TYR A 6 -7.91 5.38 -5.52
CA TYR A 6 -7.28 4.34 -4.71
C TYR A 6 -8.27 3.19 -4.55
N THR A 7 -7.84 2.00 -4.95
CA THR A 7 -8.58 0.75 -4.80
C THR A 7 -7.74 -0.17 -3.94
N GLY A 8 -8.13 -0.39 -2.70
CA GLY A 8 -7.41 -1.29 -1.81
C GLY A 8 -8.26 -1.65 -0.61
N ARG A 9 -7.78 -2.61 0.18
CA ARG A 9 -8.48 -3.01 1.40
C ARG A 9 -8.00 -2.14 2.56
N PHE A 10 -8.94 -1.69 3.38
CA PHE A 10 -8.64 -0.96 4.60
C PHE A 10 -9.18 -1.73 5.80
N GLU A 11 -8.39 -1.80 6.85
CA GLU A 11 -8.76 -2.40 8.12
C GLU A 11 -8.38 -1.44 9.24
N ASN A 12 -9.36 -1.05 10.07
CA ASN A 12 -9.17 -0.07 11.15
C ASN A 12 -8.53 1.24 10.66
N ALA A 13 -9.07 1.82 9.59
CA ALA A 13 -8.55 3.03 8.93
C ALA A 13 -7.10 2.92 8.40
N THR A 14 -6.55 1.71 8.32
CA THR A 14 -5.20 1.46 7.82
C THR A 14 -5.24 0.60 6.56
N PRO A 15 -4.56 0.97 5.47
CA PRO A 15 -4.52 0.14 4.27
C PRO A 15 -3.82 -1.19 4.55
N ILE A 16 -4.41 -2.28 4.08
CA ILE A 16 -3.89 -3.65 4.22
C ILE A 16 -4.12 -4.44 2.93
N GLY A 17 -3.29 -5.45 2.68
CA GLY A 17 -3.36 -6.28 1.49
C GLY A 17 -3.17 -5.49 0.20
N GLN A 18 -3.63 -6.06 -0.90
CA GLN A 18 -3.41 -5.53 -2.24
C GLN A 18 -4.12 -4.18 -2.43
N CYS A 19 -3.39 -3.25 -3.05
CA CYS A 19 -3.84 -1.92 -3.38
C CYS A 19 -3.35 -1.48 -4.76
N LEU A 20 -4.20 -0.71 -5.43
CA LEU A 20 -3.99 -0.11 -6.73
C LEU A 20 -4.26 1.39 -6.59
N LEU A 21 -3.25 2.20 -6.87
CA LEU A 21 -3.37 3.65 -6.90
C LEU A 21 -3.29 4.11 -8.36
N GLN A 22 -4.41 4.54 -8.90
CA GLN A 22 -4.53 5.08 -10.24
C GLN A 22 -4.45 6.59 -10.18
N PHE A 23 -3.52 7.17 -10.91
CA PHE A 23 -3.35 8.60 -11.02
C PHE A 23 -4.03 9.13 -12.29
N PRO A 24 -4.49 10.40 -12.26
CA PRO A 24 -5.14 11.04 -13.40
C PRO A 24 -4.24 11.20 -14.63
N ASN A 25 -2.93 11.06 -14.46
CA ASN A 25 -1.93 11.12 -15.53
C ASN A 25 -1.73 9.77 -16.25
N GLY A 26 -2.53 8.74 -15.94
CA GLY A 26 -2.41 7.39 -16.51
C GLY A 26 -1.42 6.47 -15.78
N LEU A 27 -0.75 6.94 -14.72
CA LEU A 27 0.11 6.07 -13.91
C LEU A 27 -0.74 5.19 -13.00
N GLN A 28 -0.40 3.91 -12.93
CA GLN A 28 -0.98 2.97 -11.97
C GLN A 28 0.14 2.41 -11.10
N HIS A 29 -0.07 2.45 -9.79
CA HIS A 29 0.85 1.90 -8.82
C HIS A 29 0.14 0.73 -8.15
N GLU A 30 0.61 -0.47 -8.44
CA GLU A 30 0.15 -1.69 -7.79
C GLU A 30 1.11 -2.03 -6.65
N GLY A 31 0.55 -2.51 -5.54
CA GLY A 31 1.35 -2.92 -4.41
C GLY A 31 0.50 -3.57 -3.34
N GLU A 32 1.14 -4.05 -2.29
CA GLU A 32 0.47 -4.73 -1.19
C GLU A 32 0.93 -4.12 0.15
N TYR A 33 -0.02 -3.73 1.00
CA TYR A 33 0.28 -3.32 2.37
C TYR A 33 0.26 -4.55 3.28
N VAL A 34 1.43 -4.99 3.72
CA VAL A 34 1.55 -6.10 4.66
C VAL A 34 1.74 -5.59 6.08
N LYS A 35 0.97 -6.13 7.01
CA LYS A 35 1.24 -6.01 8.44
C LYS A 35 2.32 -7.02 8.77
N VAL A 36 3.47 -6.53 9.21
CA VAL A 36 4.57 -7.37 9.66
C VAL A 36 4.77 -7.09 11.14
N ASP A 37 4.57 -8.11 11.96
CA ASP A 37 4.98 -8.07 13.35
C ASP A 37 6.51 -8.24 13.38
N THR A 38 7.21 -7.14 13.68
CA THR A 38 8.66 -7.15 13.85
C THR A 38 9.01 -6.87 15.30
N ILE A 39 10.19 -7.30 15.73
CA ILE A 39 10.69 -7.02 17.07
C ILE A 39 11.59 -5.79 16.97
N ASN A 40 11.28 -4.73 17.73
CA ASN A 40 12.16 -3.56 17.80
C ASN A 40 13.44 -3.90 18.59
N ALA A 41 14.40 -2.98 18.61
CA ALA A 41 15.64 -3.16 19.37
C ALA A 41 15.43 -3.29 20.90
N ALA A 42 14.24 -2.98 21.42
CA ALA A 42 13.86 -3.14 22.82
C ALA A 42 13.22 -4.51 23.14
N GLY A 43 12.97 -5.35 22.12
CA GLY A 43 12.33 -6.65 22.31
C GLY A 43 10.79 -6.62 22.23
N ASP A 44 10.20 -5.46 21.95
CA ASP A 44 8.74 -5.34 21.79
C ASP A 44 8.30 -5.72 20.38
N ALA A 45 7.20 -6.48 20.30
CA ALA A 45 6.49 -6.73 19.05
C ALA A 45 5.82 -5.44 18.56
N VAL A 46 6.39 -4.87 17.52
CA VAL A 46 5.85 -3.71 16.81
C VAL A 46 5.25 -4.16 15.49
N GLN A 47 3.97 -3.86 15.32
CA GLN A 47 3.28 -4.09 14.05
C GLN A 47 3.65 -2.97 13.08
N VAL A 48 4.52 -3.26 12.13
CA VAL A 48 4.89 -2.31 11.07
C VAL A 48 4.01 -2.56 9.84
N HIS A 49 3.54 -1.47 9.25
CA HIS A 49 2.83 -1.51 7.97
C HIS A 49 3.84 -1.28 6.88
N THR A 50 4.27 -2.36 6.24
CA THR A 50 5.27 -2.30 5.17
C THR A 50 4.54 -2.33 3.84
N TRP A 51 4.79 -1.34 3.01
CA TRP A 51 4.35 -1.37 1.62
C TRP A 51 5.30 -2.26 0.82
N LYS A 52 4.77 -3.36 0.31
CA LYS A 52 5.43 -4.27 -0.61
C LYS A 52 4.90 -3.98 -2.01
N GLY A 53 5.48 -2.99 -2.66
CA GLY A 53 5.12 -2.58 -4.02
C GLY A 53 5.83 -3.40 -5.07
N ASP A 54 5.07 -4.08 -5.91
CA ASP A 54 5.57 -4.78 -7.10
C ASP A 54 5.08 -3.99 -8.32
N ALA A 55 6.02 -3.27 -8.94
CA ALA A 55 5.88 -2.52 -10.19
C ALA A 55 4.95 -1.27 -10.20
N VAL A 56 5.54 -0.13 -10.59
CA VAL A 56 4.78 1.00 -11.14
C VAL A 56 4.48 0.68 -12.59
N THR A 57 3.22 0.35 -12.88
CA THR A 57 2.76 0.10 -14.24
C THR A 57 2.33 1.43 -14.85
N LYS A 58 3.15 1.98 -15.73
CA LYS A 58 2.77 3.14 -16.54
C LYS A 58 1.83 2.66 -17.64
N VAL A 59 0.57 3.06 -17.59
CA VAL A 59 -0.37 2.86 -18.70
C VAL A 59 -0.10 3.95 -19.73
N PHE A 60 0.16 3.55 -20.98
CA PHE A 60 0.36 4.43 -22.13
C PHE A 60 -0.98 4.73 -22.82
#